data_AF-A0A399WN69-F1
#
_entry.id   AF-A0A399WN69-F1
#
_cell.length_a   1.000
_cell.length_b   1.000
_cell.length_c   1.000
_cell.angle_alpha   90.00
_cell.angle_beta   90.00
_cell.angle_gamma   90.00
#
_symmetry.space_group_name_H-M   'P 1'
#
loop_
_entity.id
_entity.type
_entity.pdbx_description
1 polymer ?
#
loop_
_entity_poly.entity_id
_entity_poly.type
_entity_poly.pdbx_seq_one_letter_code
_entity_poly.pdbx_strand_id
1 'polypeptide(L)'
;MNQRLVLRKSRFSDFLTRYNDLHKSGFEEWIFYPGMLFQDPCKWWGDGGVRRRPHEGLDFCFYRDKAGQYHSLDKKTMIPVMYAGKIVHIGDDFLGKSVYVAHDMCDNKGNKLYTIYGHTNPCHGIDIGKILNEGDPIAAIADTGKKRVKIPSHVHISMVWLPESFPYERLDWEKISDCRSVTLCNPLEFIDGKHKVEQ
;
A
#
# COMPACT_ATOMS: atom_id res chain seq x y z
N MET A 1 6.10 -9.73 30.95
CA MET A 1 6.31 -8.32 30.53
C MET A 1 6.01 -8.23 29.04
N ASN A 2 4.86 -7.67 28.66
CA ASN A 2 4.50 -7.47 27.24
C ASN A 2 5.08 -6.12 26.79
N GLN A 3 6.30 -6.13 26.23
CA GLN A 3 6.73 -4.98 25.44
C GLN A 3 5.91 -4.98 24.15
N ARG A 4 4.99 -4.02 24.04
CA ARG A 4 4.29 -3.72 22.79
C ARG A 4 5.36 -3.24 21.82
N LEU A 5 5.64 -4.03 20.78
CA LEU A 5 6.64 -3.66 19.78
C LEU A 5 6.14 -2.39 19.08
N VAL A 6 6.72 -1.24 19.40
CA VAL A 6 6.39 0.03 18.74
C VAL A 6 7.22 0.07 17.47
N LEU A 7 6.61 -0.33 16.35
CA LEU A 7 7.24 -0.14 15.06
C LEU A 7 7.38 1.35 14.78
N ARG A 8 8.58 1.77 14.38
CA ARG A 8 8.82 3.13 13.90
C ARG A 8 7.99 3.34 12.64
N LYS A 9 7.37 4.52 12.51
CA LYS A 9 6.78 4.95 11.24
C LYS A 9 7.84 4.93 10.14
N SER A 10 7.51 4.27 9.04
CA SER A 10 8.26 4.34 7.79
C SER A 10 8.30 5.77 7.25
N ARG A 11 9.28 6.03 6.39
CA ARG A 11 9.39 7.25 5.58
C ARG A 11 8.71 7.10 4.22
N PHE A 12 7.71 6.22 4.12
CA PHE A 12 7.06 5.90 2.85
C PHE A 12 6.51 7.14 2.16
N SER A 13 5.84 8.04 2.88
CA SER A 13 5.30 9.28 2.32
C SER A 13 6.42 10.20 1.83
N ASP A 14 7.49 10.35 2.61
CA ASP A 14 8.64 11.17 2.23
C ASP A 14 9.32 10.62 0.96
N PHE A 15 9.52 9.31 0.86
CA PHE A 15 10.07 8.71 -0.36
C PHE A 15 9.12 8.85 -1.55
N LEU A 16 7.84 8.55 -1.37
CA LEU A 16 6.84 8.62 -2.44
C LEU A 16 6.76 10.04 -3.02
N THR A 17 6.80 11.07 -2.18
CA THR A 17 6.77 12.47 -2.62
C THR A 17 8.09 12.95 -3.24
N ARG A 18 9.23 12.37 -2.84
CA ARG A 18 10.55 12.70 -3.41
C ARG A 18 10.78 12.07 -4.77
N TYR A 19 10.52 10.76 -4.93
CA TYR A 19 10.71 10.07 -6.21
C TYR A 19 9.85 10.64 -7.33
N ASN A 20 8.69 11.16 -6.97
CA ASN A 20 7.71 11.67 -7.92
C ASN A 20 7.69 13.20 -7.99
N ASP A 21 8.72 13.87 -7.42
CA ASP A 21 8.86 15.32 -7.44
C ASP A 21 7.66 16.12 -6.88
N LEU A 22 6.76 15.47 -6.13
CA LEU A 22 5.57 16.11 -5.56
C LEU A 22 5.96 17.23 -4.58
N HIS A 23 7.07 17.06 -3.86
CA HIS A 23 7.64 18.10 -3.00
C HIS A 23 8.01 19.39 -3.75
N LYS A 24 8.49 19.27 -5.00
CA LYS A 24 8.79 20.43 -5.88
C LYS A 24 7.51 21.11 -6.36
N SER A 25 6.45 20.33 -6.55
CA SER A 25 5.10 20.81 -6.84
C SER A 25 4.33 21.31 -5.61
N GLY A 26 5.01 21.40 -4.46
CA GLY A 26 4.42 21.97 -3.25
C GLY A 26 3.49 21.03 -2.50
N PHE A 27 3.69 19.71 -2.55
CA PHE A 27 2.98 18.75 -1.71
C PHE A 27 2.86 19.23 -0.25
N GLU A 28 1.65 19.20 0.30
CA GLU A 28 1.36 19.55 1.69
C GLU A 28 0.85 18.33 2.48
N GLU A 29 -0.12 17.59 1.94
CA GLU A 29 -0.72 16.44 2.62
C GLU A 29 -1.44 15.48 1.66
N TRP A 30 -1.61 14.23 2.11
CA TRP A 30 -2.47 13.25 1.45
C TRP A 30 -3.93 13.50 1.73
N ILE A 31 -4.79 13.24 0.75
CA ILE A 31 -6.24 13.34 0.87
C ILE A 31 -6.84 11.94 0.73
N PHE A 32 -7.62 11.54 1.74
CA PHE A 32 -8.39 10.31 1.72
C PHE A 32 -9.89 10.62 1.74
N TYR A 33 -10.65 9.86 0.96
CA TYR A 33 -12.11 9.87 0.94
C TYR A 33 -12.66 8.58 1.56
N PRO A 34 -13.93 8.55 1.98
CA PRO A 34 -14.59 7.32 2.41
C PRO A 34 -14.45 6.22 1.35
N GLY A 35 -14.14 5.02 1.81
CA GLY A 35 -13.85 3.84 0.99
C GLY A 35 -12.36 3.61 0.70
N MET A 36 -11.49 4.63 0.85
CA MET A 36 -10.04 4.51 0.66
C MET A 36 -9.30 4.00 1.89
N LEU A 37 -9.93 4.11 3.06
CA LEU A 37 -9.30 3.84 4.36
C LEU A 37 -9.43 2.38 4.78
N PHE A 38 -8.58 1.97 5.70
CA PHE A 38 -8.61 0.64 6.31
C PHE A 38 -9.94 0.37 7.01
N GLN A 39 -10.48 -0.84 6.79
CA GLN A 39 -11.78 -1.31 7.27
C GLN A 39 -12.99 -0.49 6.80
N ASP A 40 -12.84 0.37 5.80
CA ASP A 40 -13.98 1.07 5.24
C ASP A 40 -14.86 0.08 4.45
N PRO A 41 -16.19 0.02 4.70
CA PRO A 41 -17.08 -0.89 3.99
C PRO A 41 -17.45 -0.42 2.59
N CYS A 42 -17.15 0.83 2.21
CA CYS A 42 -17.56 1.43 0.95
C CYS A 42 -16.47 1.33 -0.12
N LYS A 43 -16.88 1.37 -1.39
CA LYS A 43 -16.00 1.62 -2.54
C LYS A 43 -15.94 3.11 -2.79
N TRP A 44 -14.77 3.60 -3.15
CA TRP A 44 -14.55 5.01 -3.51
C TRP A 44 -14.43 5.25 -5.03
N TRP A 45 -14.57 4.20 -5.83
CA TRP A 45 -14.48 4.23 -7.30
C TRP A 45 -15.77 3.71 -7.96
N GLY A 46 -15.89 3.95 -9.28
CA GLY A 46 -17.09 3.63 -10.03
C GLY A 46 -18.31 4.39 -9.47
N ASP A 47 -19.44 3.69 -9.36
CA ASP A 47 -20.68 4.26 -8.78
C ASP A 47 -20.72 4.12 -7.24
N GLY A 48 -19.58 3.81 -6.61
CA GLY A 48 -19.48 3.54 -5.18
C GLY A 48 -20.12 2.20 -4.78
N GLY A 49 -20.80 2.21 -3.63
CA GLY A 49 -21.50 1.05 -3.06
C GLY A 49 -20.69 0.27 -2.02
N VAL A 50 -21.31 -0.77 -1.47
CA VAL A 50 -20.75 -1.55 -0.36
C VAL A 50 -19.86 -2.69 -0.88
N ARG A 51 -18.72 -2.90 -0.22
CA ARG A 51 -17.81 -4.02 -0.45
C ARG A 51 -18.33 -5.27 0.26
N ARG A 52 -18.07 -6.44 -0.31
CA ARG A 52 -18.37 -7.73 0.34
C ARG A 52 -17.60 -7.90 1.66
N ARG A 53 -16.38 -7.37 1.71
CA ARG A 53 -15.51 -7.33 2.88
C ARG A 53 -14.96 -5.91 3.05
N PRO A 54 -14.77 -5.41 4.28
CA PRO A 54 -14.14 -4.12 4.51
C PRO A 54 -12.78 -4.03 3.83
N HIS A 55 -12.38 -2.81 3.49
CA HIS A 55 -11.12 -2.56 2.82
C HIS A 55 -9.92 -3.07 3.67
N GLU A 56 -9.13 -3.97 3.10
CA GLU A 56 -8.02 -4.63 3.78
C GLU A 56 -6.79 -3.73 3.99
N GLY A 57 -6.75 -2.57 3.32
CA GLY A 57 -5.58 -1.72 3.28
C GLY A 57 -5.94 -0.24 3.16
N LEU A 58 -5.09 0.48 2.45
CA LEU A 58 -5.17 1.93 2.27
C LEU A 58 -4.84 2.27 0.82
N ASP A 59 -5.64 3.13 0.20
CA ASP A 59 -5.42 3.56 -1.19
C ASP A 59 -4.83 4.97 -1.22
N PHE A 60 -3.61 5.12 -1.76
CA PHE A 60 -3.04 6.44 -2.05
C PHE A 60 -3.39 6.85 -3.48
N CYS A 61 -4.17 7.93 -3.60
CA CYS A 61 -4.60 8.46 -4.89
C CYS A 61 -4.49 9.98 -4.96
N PHE A 62 -4.90 10.70 -3.91
CA PHE A 62 -5.02 12.15 -3.97
C PHE A 62 -4.09 12.85 -2.98
N TYR A 63 -3.62 14.03 -3.36
CA TYR A 63 -2.88 14.92 -2.47
C TYR A 63 -3.28 16.37 -2.71
N ARG A 64 -3.02 17.21 -1.72
CA ARG A 64 -3.19 18.66 -1.80
C ARG A 64 -1.83 19.33 -1.76
N ASP A 65 -1.66 20.34 -2.61
CA ASP A 65 -0.49 21.20 -2.58
C ASP A 65 -0.67 22.40 -1.63
N LYS A 66 0.40 23.18 -1.45
CA LYS A 66 0.43 24.40 -0.63
C LYS A 66 -0.44 25.53 -1.16
N ALA A 67 -0.82 25.49 -2.44
CA ALA A 67 -1.80 26.42 -3.02
C ALA A 67 -3.25 25.96 -2.77
N GLY A 68 -3.44 24.81 -2.13
CA GLY A 68 -4.75 24.22 -1.86
C GLY A 68 -5.35 23.45 -3.04
N GLN A 69 -4.59 23.25 -4.12
CA GLN A 69 -5.08 22.52 -5.29
C GLN A 69 -5.03 21.01 -5.05
N TYR A 70 -6.05 20.32 -5.55
CA TYR A 70 -6.17 18.88 -5.47
C TYR A 70 -5.54 18.23 -6.70
N HIS A 71 -4.71 17.22 -6.46
CA HIS A 71 -4.01 16.48 -7.49
C HIS A 71 -4.25 14.98 -7.30
N SER A 72 -4.15 14.22 -8.38
CA SER A 72 -4.18 12.75 -8.36
C SER A 72 -2.83 12.19 -8.80
N LEU A 73 -2.45 11.06 -8.21
CA LEU A 73 -1.36 10.23 -8.71
C LEU A 73 -1.72 9.67 -10.09
N ASP A 74 -0.70 9.41 -10.90
CA ASP A 74 -0.85 8.80 -12.22
C ASP A 74 -0.02 7.52 -12.36
N LYS A 75 -0.14 6.84 -13.50
CA LYS A 75 0.59 5.61 -13.83
C LYS A 75 2.12 5.75 -13.93
N LYS A 76 2.67 6.96 -13.88
CA LYS A 76 4.12 7.22 -13.83
C LYS A 76 4.61 7.33 -12.40
N THR A 77 3.70 7.40 -11.42
CA THR A 77 4.05 7.44 -9.99
C THR A 77 4.81 6.18 -9.60
N MET A 78 6.05 6.36 -9.18
CA MET A 78 6.92 5.33 -8.63
C MET A 78 6.58 5.06 -7.17
N ILE A 79 6.50 3.79 -6.80
CA ILE A 79 6.13 3.30 -5.49
C ILE A 79 7.42 2.81 -4.79
N PRO A 80 7.83 3.44 -3.68
CA PRO A 80 8.94 2.96 -2.87
C PRO A 80 8.49 1.84 -1.93
N VAL A 81 9.43 1.01 -1.48
CA VAL A 81 9.17 0.07 -0.39
C VAL A 81 9.13 0.80 0.96
N MET A 82 8.12 0.46 1.77
CA MET A 82 7.83 1.05 3.07
C MET A 82 8.86 0.69 4.15
N TYR A 83 9.42 -0.50 4.12
CA TYR A 83 10.47 -0.95 5.04
C TYR A 83 11.46 -1.83 4.30
N ALA A 84 12.70 -1.90 4.79
CA ALA A 84 13.67 -2.86 4.29
C ALA A 84 13.10 -4.28 4.35
N GLY A 85 13.42 -5.10 3.36
CA GLY A 85 12.81 -6.41 3.26
C GLY A 85 13.20 -7.17 2.00
N LYS A 86 12.50 -8.27 1.77
CA LYS A 86 12.70 -9.16 0.62
C LYS A 86 11.41 -9.30 -0.16
N ILE A 87 11.47 -9.21 -1.47
CA ILE A 87 10.35 -9.58 -2.34
C ILE A 87 10.13 -11.08 -2.24
N VAL A 88 8.95 -11.50 -1.79
CA VAL A 88 8.62 -12.92 -1.59
C VAL A 88 7.62 -13.43 -2.63
N HIS A 89 6.82 -12.55 -3.19
CA HIS A 89 5.84 -12.92 -4.21
C HIS A 89 5.54 -11.74 -5.13
N ILE A 90 5.22 -12.04 -6.38
CA ILE A 90 4.65 -11.11 -7.35
C ILE A 90 3.49 -11.85 -8.03
N GLY A 91 2.28 -11.35 -7.86
CA GLY A 91 1.06 -11.98 -8.37
C GLY A 91 0.28 -11.06 -9.30
N ASP A 92 -0.54 -11.62 -10.19
CA ASP A 92 -1.46 -10.81 -10.98
C ASP A 92 -2.59 -10.26 -10.10
N ASP A 93 -2.96 -9.01 -10.33
CA ASP A 93 -4.10 -8.36 -9.69
C ASP A 93 -5.08 -7.82 -10.75
N PHE A 94 -6.26 -7.34 -10.32
CA PHE A 94 -7.31 -6.95 -11.26
C PHE A 94 -6.99 -5.68 -12.09
N LEU A 95 -6.06 -4.83 -11.65
CA LEU A 95 -5.55 -3.63 -12.32
C LEU A 95 -4.11 -3.74 -12.85
N GLY A 96 -3.30 -4.66 -12.34
CA GLY A 96 -1.89 -4.82 -12.67
C GLY A 96 -1.28 -6.04 -11.96
N LYS A 97 -0.24 -5.82 -11.16
CA LYS A 97 0.40 -6.82 -10.32
C LYS A 97 0.50 -6.36 -8.88
N SER A 98 0.45 -7.32 -7.97
CA SER A 98 0.75 -7.13 -6.55
C SER A 98 2.18 -7.54 -6.24
N VAL A 99 2.92 -6.70 -5.52
CA VAL A 99 4.26 -7.01 -5.01
C VAL A 99 4.18 -7.23 -3.50
N TYR A 100 4.73 -8.35 -3.03
CA TYR A 100 4.69 -8.76 -1.63
C TYR A 100 6.09 -8.70 -1.06
N VAL A 101 6.26 -7.91 0.00
CA VAL A 101 7.56 -7.74 0.67
C VAL A 101 7.45 -8.27 2.09
N ALA A 102 8.33 -9.21 2.44
CA ALA A 102 8.51 -9.68 3.80
C ALA A 102 9.56 -8.83 4.50
N HIS A 103 9.27 -8.40 5.72
CA HIS A 103 10.16 -7.56 6.51
C HIS A 103 10.74 -8.34 7.69
N ASP A 104 11.95 -8.02 8.10
CA ASP A 104 12.59 -8.64 9.27
C ASP A 104 12.08 -8.00 10.57
N MET A 105 10.77 -8.06 10.76
CA MET A 105 10.05 -7.51 11.91
C MET A 105 9.02 -8.53 12.34
N CYS A 106 8.93 -8.75 13.66
CA CYS A 106 7.99 -9.71 14.25
C CYS A 106 7.12 -9.07 15.32
N ASP A 107 5.85 -9.50 15.40
CA ASP A 107 4.97 -9.14 16.51
C ASP A 107 5.31 -9.93 17.79
N ASN A 108 4.55 -9.70 18.86
CA ASN A 108 4.73 -10.41 20.13
C ASN A 108 4.38 -11.91 20.09
N LYS A 109 3.81 -12.40 18.99
CA LYS A 109 3.48 -13.82 18.74
C LYS A 109 4.48 -14.47 17.79
N GLY A 110 5.52 -13.76 17.35
CA GLY A 110 6.49 -14.24 16.37
C GLY A 110 5.97 -14.24 14.93
N ASN A 111 4.82 -13.60 14.66
CA ASN A 111 4.35 -13.42 13.29
C ASN A 111 5.23 -12.37 12.60
N LYS A 112 5.56 -12.61 11.33
CA LYS A 112 6.38 -11.72 10.51
C LYS A 112 5.52 -10.69 9.77
N LEU A 113 6.03 -9.47 9.64
CA LEU A 113 5.34 -8.40 8.91
C LEU A 113 5.53 -8.55 7.40
N TYR A 114 4.44 -8.36 6.66
CA TYR A 114 4.45 -8.22 5.21
C TYR A 114 3.72 -6.96 4.80
N THR A 115 4.24 -6.30 3.76
CA THR A 115 3.52 -5.24 3.05
C THR A 115 3.23 -5.70 1.63
N ILE A 116 1.99 -5.52 1.20
CA ILE A 116 1.51 -5.83 -0.15
C ILE A 116 1.18 -4.52 -0.86
N TYR A 117 1.78 -4.32 -2.02
CA TYR A 117 1.53 -3.17 -2.90
C TYR A 117 0.71 -3.67 -4.09
N GLY A 118 -0.56 -3.31 -4.14
CA GLY A 118 -1.48 -3.65 -5.22
C GLY A 118 -1.53 -2.57 -6.29
N HIS A 119 -1.99 -2.97 -7.48
CA HIS A 119 -2.24 -2.11 -8.64
C HIS A 119 -0.96 -1.50 -9.19
N THR A 120 0.06 -2.35 -9.33
CA THR A 120 1.40 -1.91 -9.69
C THR A 120 1.87 -2.51 -11.01
N ASN A 121 2.92 -1.92 -11.56
CA ASN A 121 3.75 -2.45 -12.62
C ASN A 121 5.20 -2.51 -12.10
N PRO A 122 5.69 -3.69 -11.67
CA PRO A 122 7.03 -3.85 -11.10
C PRO A 122 8.13 -3.27 -12.00
N CYS A 123 9.14 -2.65 -11.40
CA CYS A 123 10.25 -2.09 -12.16
C CYS A 123 11.13 -3.19 -12.76
N HIS A 124 11.94 -2.84 -13.75
CA HIS A 124 12.94 -3.77 -14.27
C HIS A 124 13.92 -4.19 -13.15
N GLY A 125 14.18 -5.50 -13.03
CA GLY A 125 15.07 -6.07 -12.01
C GLY A 125 14.44 -6.22 -10.62
N ILE A 126 13.12 -6.01 -10.51
CA ILE A 126 12.31 -6.31 -9.33
C ILE A 126 11.74 -7.72 -9.49
N ASP A 127 12.41 -8.67 -8.87
CA ASP A 127 12.10 -10.11 -8.94
C ASP A 127 12.01 -10.71 -7.54
N ILE A 128 11.38 -11.88 -7.45
CA ILE A 128 11.30 -12.66 -6.21
C ILE A 128 12.72 -12.94 -5.69
N GLY A 129 12.93 -12.74 -4.38
CA GLY A 129 14.21 -12.88 -3.71
C GLY A 129 15.03 -11.59 -3.62
N LYS A 130 14.66 -10.53 -4.35
CA LYS A 130 15.35 -9.23 -4.28
C LYS A 130 15.29 -8.65 -2.87
N ILE A 131 16.46 -8.28 -2.34
CA ILE A 131 16.61 -7.54 -1.09
C ILE A 131 16.52 -6.04 -1.39
N LEU A 132 15.78 -5.33 -0.56
CA LEU A 132 15.46 -3.91 -0.69
C LEU A 132 15.76 -3.18 0.62
N ASN A 133 16.24 -1.95 0.51
CA ASN A 133 16.28 -0.99 1.60
C ASN A 133 14.98 -0.18 1.64
N GLU A 134 14.66 0.38 2.81
CA GLU A 134 13.56 1.34 2.94
C GLU A 134 13.71 2.47 1.91
N GLY A 135 12.66 2.74 1.14
CA GLY A 135 12.67 3.77 0.10
C GLY A 135 13.14 3.29 -1.27
N ASP A 136 13.61 2.06 -1.46
CA ASP A 136 13.94 1.58 -2.82
C ASP A 136 12.68 1.53 -3.70
N PRO A 137 12.72 2.01 -4.96
CA PRO A 137 11.58 1.96 -5.87
C PRO A 137 11.33 0.52 -6.34
N ILE A 138 10.11 0.03 -6.19
CA ILE A 138 9.74 -1.35 -6.53
C ILE A 138 8.81 -1.45 -7.73
N ALA A 139 8.00 -0.42 -8.00
CA ALA A 139 7.03 -0.46 -9.09
C ALA A 139 6.58 0.95 -9.48
N ALA A 140 5.88 1.08 -10.60
CA ALA A 140 5.03 2.22 -10.89
C ALA A 140 3.54 1.85 -10.68
N ILE A 141 2.64 2.82 -10.55
CA ILE A 141 1.20 2.55 -10.55
C ILE A 141 0.77 1.96 -11.91
N ALA A 142 -0.11 0.97 -11.89
CA ALA A 142 -0.62 0.34 -13.10
C ALA A 142 -1.49 1.28 -13.94
N ASP A 143 -1.48 1.08 -15.27
CA ASP A 143 -2.31 1.83 -16.21
C ASP A 143 -3.77 1.35 -16.17
N THR A 144 -4.61 2.07 -15.44
CA THR A 144 -6.05 1.78 -15.33
C THR A 144 -6.87 2.28 -16.52
N GLY A 145 -6.30 3.13 -17.40
CA GLY A 145 -7.04 3.81 -18.48
C GLY A 145 -7.59 2.88 -19.56
N LYS A 146 -7.11 1.63 -19.63
CA LYS A 146 -7.58 0.60 -20.57
C LYS A 146 -8.70 -0.28 -20.00
N LYS A 147 -9.06 -0.11 -18.73
CA LYS A 147 -10.05 -0.96 -18.04
C LYS A 147 -11.45 -0.38 -18.22
N ARG A 148 -12.46 -1.26 -18.30
CA ARG A 148 -13.87 -0.87 -18.44
C ARG A 148 -14.42 -0.12 -17.22
N VAL A 149 -13.82 -0.36 -16.05
CA VAL A 149 -14.20 0.31 -14.80
C VAL A 149 -13.36 1.57 -14.66
N LYS A 150 -14.01 2.73 -14.49
CA LYS A 150 -13.35 4.01 -14.23
C LYS A 150 -12.81 4.02 -12.80
N ILE A 151 -11.57 3.58 -12.65
CA ILE A 151 -10.85 3.59 -11.37
C ILE A 151 -9.64 4.50 -11.52
N PRO A 152 -9.52 5.57 -10.73
CA PRO A 152 -8.35 6.44 -10.72
C PRO A 152 -7.06 5.65 -10.47
N SER A 153 -5.94 6.10 -11.03
CA SER A 153 -4.62 5.52 -10.74
C SER A 153 -4.29 5.72 -9.26
N HIS A 154 -4.07 4.64 -8.54
CA HIS A 154 -3.74 4.63 -7.12
C HIS A 154 -2.85 3.43 -6.80
N VAL A 155 -2.13 3.51 -5.69
CA VAL A 155 -1.48 2.34 -5.08
C VAL A 155 -2.31 1.89 -3.89
N HIS A 156 -2.64 0.60 -3.87
CA HIS A 156 -3.24 -0.03 -2.71
C HIS A 156 -2.12 -0.59 -1.82
N ILE A 157 -2.17 -0.34 -0.52
CA ILE A 157 -1.20 -0.85 0.45
C ILE A 157 -1.92 -1.62 1.54
N SER A 158 -1.59 -2.90 1.67
CA SER A 158 -2.02 -3.74 2.79
C SER A 158 -0.83 -4.12 3.66
N MET A 159 -1.03 -4.18 4.96
CA MET A 159 -0.04 -4.64 5.93
C MET A 159 -0.60 -5.80 6.75
N VAL A 160 0.14 -6.90 6.82
CA VAL A 160 -0.30 -8.12 7.51
C VAL A 160 0.79 -8.71 8.39
N TRP A 161 0.39 -9.19 9.56
CA TRP A 161 1.16 -10.14 10.34
C TRP A 161 0.77 -11.56 9.93
N LEU A 162 1.75 -12.36 9.55
CA LEU A 162 1.58 -13.76 9.19
C LEU A 162 2.50 -14.66 10.02
N PRO A 163 2.05 -15.86 10.43
CA PRO A 163 2.94 -16.85 11.02
C PRO A 163 4.15 -17.09 10.13
N GLU A 164 5.34 -17.28 10.71
CA GLU A 164 6.55 -17.57 9.94
C GLU A 164 6.42 -18.85 9.08
N SER A 165 5.59 -19.80 9.54
CA SER A 165 5.27 -21.03 8.81
C SER A 165 4.27 -20.85 7.67
N PHE A 166 3.72 -19.64 7.47
CA PHE A 166 2.76 -19.40 6.40
C PHE A 166 3.45 -19.47 5.03
N PRO A 167 2.96 -20.31 4.09
CA PRO A 167 3.53 -20.39 2.75
C PRO A 167 3.17 -19.13 1.96
N TYR A 168 4.10 -18.17 1.87
CA TYR A 168 3.85 -16.88 1.22
C TYR A 168 3.51 -17.02 -0.27
N GLU A 169 3.88 -18.13 -0.92
CA GLU A 169 3.52 -18.45 -2.30
C GLU A 169 2.01 -18.64 -2.48
N ARG A 170 1.29 -18.85 -1.38
CA ARG A 170 -0.17 -18.92 -1.37
C ARG A 170 -0.81 -17.57 -1.04
N LEU A 171 -0.06 -16.49 -0.80
CA LEU A 171 -0.68 -15.20 -0.53
C LEU A 171 -1.35 -14.66 -1.79
N ASP A 172 -2.65 -14.45 -1.68
CA ASP A 172 -3.48 -13.78 -2.67
C ASP A 172 -4.46 -12.85 -1.95
N TRP A 173 -5.18 -12.03 -2.71
CA TRP A 173 -6.15 -11.09 -2.16
C TRP A 173 -7.30 -11.79 -1.40
N GLU A 174 -7.70 -13.00 -1.79
CA GLU A 174 -8.78 -13.72 -1.10
C GLU A 174 -8.38 -14.12 0.32
N LYS A 175 -7.13 -14.59 0.50
CA LYS A 175 -6.57 -14.95 1.80
C LYS A 175 -6.23 -13.74 2.66
N ILE A 176 -5.73 -12.65 2.06
CA ILE A 176 -5.48 -11.39 2.79
C ILE A 176 -6.79 -10.85 3.36
N SER A 177 -7.87 -10.90 2.59
CA SER A 177 -9.17 -10.47 3.10
C SER A 177 -9.82 -11.48 4.05
N ASP A 178 -9.20 -12.61 4.40
CA ASP A 178 -9.72 -13.59 5.37
C ASP A 178 -9.03 -13.43 6.74
N CYS A 179 -9.65 -12.62 7.60
CA CYS A 179 -9.16 -12.29 8.94
C CYS A 179 -9.01 -13.50 9.89
N ARG A 180 -9.42 -14.70 9.49
CA ARG A 180 -9.21 -15.93 10.28
C ARG A 180 -7.77 -16.44 10.18
N SER A 181 -7.07 -16.09 9.10
CA SER A 181 -5.72 -16.61 8.81
C SER A 181 -4.64 -15.53 8.87
N VAL A 182 -5.03 -14.25 8.87
CA VAL A 182 -4.11 -13.10 8.82
C VAL A 182 -4.54 -12.04 9.83
N THR A 183 -3.57 -11.31 10.39
CA THR A 183 -3.87 -10.11 11.19
C THR A 183 -3.54 -8.88 10.37
N LEU A 184 -4.58 -8.20 9.88
CA LEU A 184 -4.43 -6.94 9.13
C LEU A 184 -4.08 -5.79 10.07
N CYS A 185 -3.23 -4.91 9.59
CA CYS A 185 -2.80 -3.70 10.27
C CYS A 185 -3.32 -2.48 9.51
N ASN A 186 -3.66 -1.42 10.23
CA ASN A 186 -3.97 -0.13 9.61
C ASN A 186 -2.67 0.52 9.10
N PRO A 187 -2.45 0.67 7.78
CA PRO A 187 -1.19 1.22 7.26
C PRO A 187 -0.91 2.67 7.73
N LEU A 188 -1.94 3.46 8.04
CA LEU A 188 -1.77 4.84 8.54
C LEU A 188 -1.04 4.92 9.90
N GLU A 189 -1.06 3.84 10.68
CA GLU A 189 -0.31 3.77 11.94
C GLU A 189 1.20 3.68 11.70
N PHE A 190 1.61 3.21 10.51
CA PHE A 190 3.00 2.89 10.16
C PHE A 190 3.57 3.81 9.08
N ILE A 191 2.75 4.62 8.39
CA ILE A 191 3.19 5.60 7.39
C ILE A 191 3.36 6.99 8.04
N ASP A 192 4.41 7.71 7.66
CA ASP A 192 4.62 9.12 8.00
C ASP A 192 3.81 10.07 7.10
N GLY A 193 3.93 11.37 7.37
CA GLY A 193 3.29 12.40 6.55
C GLY A 193 1.92 12.84 7.05
N LYS A 194 1.57 14.07 6.66
CA LYS A 194 0.26 14.66 6.94
C LYS A 194 -0.79 14.03 6.04
N HIS A 195 -1.98 13.86 6.57
CA HIS A 195 -3.13 13.48 5.79
C HIS A 195 -4.39 14.11 6.35
N LYS A 196 -5.39 14.24 5.48
CA LYS A 196 -6.74 14.66 5.83
C LYS A 196 -7.74 13.66 5.26
N VAL A 197 -8.76 13.35 6.06
CA VAL A 197 -9.94 12.63 5.60
C VAL A 197 -11.01 13.66 5.27
N GLU A 198 -11.43 13.73 4.01
CA GLU A 198 -12.55 14.57 3.57
C GLU A 198 -13.85 13.75 3.63
N GLN A 199 -14.96 14.39 3.97
CA GLN A 199 -16.29 13.78 4.03
C GLN A 199 -17.15 14.20 2.85
#